data_AF-A0A0R1H075-F1
#
_entry.id   AF-A0A0R1H075-F1
#
_cell.length_a   1.000
_cell.length_b   1.000
_cell.length_c   1.000
_cell.angle_alpha   90.00
_cell.angle_beta   90.00
_cell.angle_gamma   90.00
#
_symmetry.space_group_name_H-M   'P 1'
#
loop_
_entity.id
_entity.type
_entity.pdbx_description
1 polymer ?
#
loop_
_entity_poly.entity_id
_entity_poly.type
_entity_poly.pdbx_seq_one_letter_code
_entity_poly.pdbx_strand_id
1 'polypeptide(L)'
;MNKDTKKVVAAAEANDNPKSSKFAAGDRVAISKLTGLPDCEGVVMKKYTNSALIELHEGDAITAQIMEEMNGRYVVNYDHLKKLKAV
;
A
#
# COMPACT_ATOMS: atom_id res chain seq x y z
N MET A 1 3.96 -1.22 -50.96
CA MET A 1 4.07 0.10 -50.33
C MET A 1 3.03 0.16 -49.21
N ASN A 2 3.38 -0.38 -48.03
CA ASN A 2 3.55 0.35 -46.75
C ASN A 2 2.19 0.82 -46.20
N LYS A 3 1.47 0.03 -45.38
CA LYS A 3 1.64 -0.31 -43.95
C LYS A 3 1.66 0.92 -43.01
N ASP A 4 0.50 1.54 -42.80
CA ASP A 4 0.30 2.49 -41.71
C ASP A 4 -1.04 2.25 -40.99
N THR A 5 -1.17 1.04 -40.44
CA THR A 5 -2.14 0.75 -39.38
C THR A 5 -1.57 1.39 -38.11
N LYS A 6 -1.87 2.68 -37.91
CA LYS A 6 -1.44 3.45 -36.74
C LYS A 6 -2.10 2.86 -35.50
N LYS A 7 -1.33 2.03 -34.80
CA LYS A 7 -1.62 1.38 -33.52
C LYS A 7 -2.01 2.45 -32.48
N VAL A 8 -3.30 2.69 -32.32
CA VAL A 8 -3.86 3.46 -31.19
C VAL A 8 -3.95 2.55 -29.97
N VAL A 9 -2.80 2.29 -29.33
CA VAL A 9 -2.76 1.84 -27.93
C VAL A 9 -1.98 2.88 -27.14
N ALA A 10 -2.56 4.06 -27.00
CA ALA A 10 -2.02 5.08 -26.13
C ALA A 10 -2.88 5.10 -24.86
N ALA A 11 -2.26 4.58 -23.80
CA ALA A 11 -2.63 4.72 -22.41
C ALA A 11 -4.09 4.36 -22.08
N ALA A 12 -4.30 3.09 -21.73
CA ALA A 12 -5.11 2.85 -20.54
C ALA A 12 -4.46 3.70 -19.44
N GLU A 13 -5.05 4.86 -19.16
CA GLU A 13 -4.67 5.71 -18.06
C GLU A 13 -4.73 4.80 -16.85
N ALA A 14 -3.56 4.33 -16.42
CA ALA A 14 -3.39 3.85 -15.08
C ALA A 14 -3.85 5.02 -14.24
N ASN A 15 -5.10 4.95 -13.76
CA ASN A 15 -5.64 5.81 -12.72
C ASN A 15 -4.90 5.45 -11.42
N ASP A 16 -3.58 5.44 -11.50
CA ASP A 16 -2.66 5.11 -10.44
C ASP A 16 -2.65 6.36 -9.58
N ASN A 17 -3.19 6.22 -8.38
CA ASN A 17 -3.17 7.29 -7.41
C ASN A 17 -1.72 7.78 -7.30
N PRO A 18 -1.40 9.07 -7.52
CA PRO A 18 -0.01 9.55 -7.52
C PRO A 18 0.72 9.28 -6.19
N LYS A 19 -0.03 8.98 -5.12
CA LYS A 19 0.50 8.53 -3.83
C LYS A 19 1.08 7.12 -3.87
N SER A 20 0.54 6.22 -4.69
CA SER A 20 1.04 4.85 -4.85
C SER A 20 2.53 4.84 -5.23
N SER A 21 2.97 5.81 -6.05
CA SER A 21 4.35 5.94 -6.55
C SER A 21 5.36 6.18 -5.43
N LYS A 22 4.91 6.62 -4.25
CA LYS A 22 5.77 6.86 -3.08
C LYS A 22 6.08 5.59 -2.28
N PHE A 23 5.38 4.50 -2.57
CA PHE A 23 5.50 3.23 -1.87
C PHE A 23 5.90 2.11 -2.82
N ALA A 24 6.72 1.19 -2.33
CA ALA A 24 7.14 -0.03 -3.00
C ALA A 24 6.89 -1.23 -2.08
N ALA A 25 6.74 -2.44 -2.65
CA ALA A 25 6.72 -3.64 -1.85
C ALA A 25 8.07 -3.80 -1.11
N GLY A 26 8.02 -4.14 0.17
CA GLY A 26 9.15 -4.16 1.08
C GLY A 26 9.39 -2.84 1.84
N ASP A 27 8.71 -1.74 1.49
CA ASP A 27 8.83 -0.50 2.26
C ASP A 27 8.19 -0.64 3.64
N ARG A 28 8.90 -0.18 4.67
CA ARG A 28 8.31 0.04 6.00
C ARG A 28 7.45 1.30 5.99
N VAL A 29 6.24 1.17 6.52
CA VAL A 29 5.25 2.24 6.60
C VAL A 29 4.66 2.28 7.99
N ALA A 30 4.43 3.49 8.50
CA ALA A 30 3.58 3.74 9.64
C ALA A 30 2.15 3.95 9.15
N ILE A 31 1.20 3.33 9.84
CA ILE A 31 -0.23 3.46 9.66
C ILE A 31 -0.72 4.34 10.80
N SER A 32 -1.34 5.46 10.45
CA SER A 32 -1.87 6.40 11.45
C SER A 32 -3.29 6.82 11.13
N LYS A 33 -4.05 7.11 12.19
CA LYS A 33 -5.43 7.63 12.09
C LYS A 33 -6.37 6.70 11.32
N LEU A 34 -6.21 5.39 11.45
CA LEU A 34 -7.12 4.42 10.88
C LEU A 34 -8.18 4.06 11.94
N THR A 35 -9.46 4.29 11.64
CA THR A 35 -10.54 4.02 12.60
C THR A 35 -10.55 2.55 13.00
N GLY A 36 -10.44 2.27 14.29
CA GLY A 36 -10.43 0.90 14.83
C GLY A 36 -9.05 0.21 14.82
N LEU A 37 -7.99 0.92 14.43
CA LEU A 37 -6.62 0.41 14.50
C LEU A 37 -5.72 1.48 15.15
N PRO A 38 -4.96 1.13 16.20
CA PRO A 38 -4.04 2.07 16.82
C PRO A 38 -2.88 2.39 15.87
N ASP A 39 -2.13 3.47 16.16
CA ASP A 39 -0.94 3.81 15.37
C ASP A 39 0.04 2.62 15.40
N CYS A 40 0.34 2.08 14.21
CA CYS A 40 1.14 0.87 14.09
C CYS A 40 2.07 0.94 12.88
N GLU A 41 3.00 0.01 12.81
CA GLU A 41 3.96 -0.08 11.72
C GLU A 41 3.82 -1.41 10.99
N GLY A 42 4.16 -1.39 9.70
CA GLY A 42 4.09 -2.58 8.87
C GLY A 42 4.94 -2.47 7.62
N VAL A 43 4.93 -3.53 6.82
CA VAL A 43 5.66 -3.64 5.57
C VAL A 43 4.67 -3.77 4.42
N VAL A 44 4.88 -2.98 3.36
CA VAL A 44 4.06 -3.08 2.14
C VAL A 44 4.34 -4.44 1.48
N MET A 45 3.34 -5.31 1.40
CA MET A 45 3.44 -6.60 0.71
C MET A 45 3.02 -6.49 -0.75
N LYS A 46 1.91 -5.80 -1.00
CA LYS A 46 1.33 -5.65 -2.33
C LYS A 46 0.70 -4.28 -2.50
N LYS A 47 0.84 -3.70 -3.68
CA LYS A 47 0.22 -2.43 -4.04
C LYS A 47 -1.07 -2.67 -4.81
N TYR A 48 -2.06 -1.83 -4.52
CA TYR A 48 -3.27 -1.64 -5.31
C TYR A 48 -3.34 -0.20 -5.80
N THR A 49 -4.35 0.08 -6.62
CA THR A 49 -4.57 1.40 -7.25
C THR A 49 -4.70 2.53 -6.22
N ASN A 50 -5.41 2.29 -5.10
CA ASN A 50 -5.69 3.31 -4.07
C ASN A 50 -5.25 2.89 -2.65
N SER A 51 -4.73 1.68 -2.50
CA SER A 51 -4.39 1.11 -1.21
C SER A 51 -3.19 0.18 -1.33
N ALA A 52 -2.63 -0.25 -0.21
CA ALA A 52 -1.60 -1.27 -0.16
C ALA A 52 -1.99 -2.33 0.88
N LEU A 53 -1.69 -3.59 0.56
CA LEU A 53 -1.65 -4.67 1.54
C LEU A 53 -0.40 -4.49 2.38
N ILE A 54 -0.59 -4.27 3.66
CA ILE A 54 0.45 -4.12 4.66
C ILE A 54 0.47 -5.37 5.53
N GLU A 55 1.64 -5.96 5.72
CA GLU A 55 1.88 -6.93 6.78
C GLU A 55 2.24 -6.16 8.04
N LEU A 56 1.39 -6.25 9.04
CA LEU A 56 1.57 -5.63 10.34
C LEU A 56 2.61 -6.45 11.10
N HIS A 57 3.50 -5.75 11.81
CA HIS A 57 4.44 -6.39 12.72
C HIS A 57 3.96 -6.21 14.16
N GLU A 58 4.23 -7.20 15.03
CA GLU A 58 3.93 -7.06 16.45
C GLU A 58 4.74 -5.90 16.99
N GLY A 59 4.04 -4.92 17.54
CA GLY A 59 4.60 -3.74 18.17
C GLY A 59 3.69 -3.31 19.32
N ASP A 60 4.19 -2.44 20.20
CA ASP A 60 3.55 -2.02 21.45
C ASP A 60 2.05 -1.67 21.36
N ALA A 61 1.57 -1.26 20.19
CA ALA A 61 0.19 -0.85 19.96
C ALA A 61 -0.71 -1.93 19.33
N ILE A 62 -0.16 -2.93 18.64
CA ILE A 62 -0.94 -4.01 17.99
C ILE A 62 -1.03 -5.18 18.98
N THR A 63 -2.22 -5.45 19.51
CA THR A 63 -2.41 -6.61 20.38
C THR A 63 -2.41 -7.90 19.56
N ALA A 64 -1.92 -9.00 20.15
CA ALA A 64 -1.94 -10.33 19.55
C ALA A 64 -3.34 -10.76 19.08
N GLN A 65 -4.41 -10.31 19.75
CA GLN A 65 -5.80 -10.54 19.31
C GLN A 65 -6.10 -9.90 17.96
N ILE A 66 -5.73 -8.63 17.75
CA ILE A 66 -5.95 -7.92 16.48
C ILE A 66 -5.14 -8.60 15.36
N MET A 67 -3.92 -9.04 15.67
CA MET A 67 -3.09 -9.83 14.75
C MET A 67 -3.73 -11.16 14.34
N GLU A 68 -4.23 -11.95 15.30
CA GLU A 68 -4.86 -13.25 15.06
C GLU A 68 -6.15 -13.12 14.25
N GLU A 69 -7.00 -12.13 14.57
CA GLU A 69 -8.24 -11.88 13.83
C GLU A 69 -7.97 -11.46 12.37
N MET A 70 -6.84 -10.81 12.10
CA MET A 70 -6.50 -10.25 10.79
C MET A 70 -5.42 -11.02 10.03
N ASN A 71 -4.92 -12.15 10.57
CA ASN A 71 -3.73 -12.86 10.05
C ASN A 71 -2.53 -11.93 9.79
N GLY A 72 -2.40 -10.85 10.57
CA GLY A 72 -1.34 -9.84 10.43
C GLY A 72 -1.33 -9.08 9.10
N ARG A 73 -2.37 -9.16 8.27
CA ARG A 73 -2.40 -8.53 6.93
C ARG A 73 -3.59 -7.60 6.79
N TYR A 74 -3.32 -6.36 6.41
CA TYR A 74 -4.34 -5.34 6.37
C TYR A 74 -4.23 -4.42 5.15
N VAL A 75 -5.37 -4.09 4.55
CA VAL A 75 -5.42 -3.21 3.36
C VAL A 75 -5.63 -1.78 3.81
N VAL A 76 -4.62 -0.94 3.64
CA VAL A 76 -4.64 0.46 4.06
C VAL A 76 -4.60 1.38 2.86
N ASN A 77 -5.44 2.42 2.86
CA ASN A 77 -5.37 3.47 1.85
C ASN A 77 -4.09 4.29 2.01
N TYR A 78 -3.45 4.67 0.89
CA TYR A 78 -2.24 5.49 0.90
C TYR A 78 -2.36 6.81 1.68
N ASP A 79 -3.57 7.31 1.89
CA ASP A 79 -3.86 8.47 2.75
C ASP A 79 -3.51 8.28 4.23
N HIS A 80 -3.55 7.04 4.72
CA HIS A 80 -3.22 6.69 6.11
C HIS A 80 -1.81 6.11 6.25
N LEU A 81 -1.05 6.06 5.16
CA LEU A 81 0.30 5.50 5.14
C LEU A 81 1.35 6.61 5.13
N LYS A 82 2.36 6.43 5.99
CA LYS A 82 3.54 7.28 6.04
C LYS A 82 4.78 6.42 5.89
N LYS A 83 5.54 6.63 4.81
CA LYS A 83 6.79 5.89 4.59
C LYS A 83 7.78 6.21 5.72
N LEU A 84 8.24 5.17 6.41
CA LEU A 84 9.32 5.27 7.37
C LEU A 84 10.60 5.21 6.56
N LYS A 85 11.43 6.26 6.66
CA LYS A 85 12.65 6.39 5.87
C LYS A 85 13.51 5.14 6.11
N ALA A 86 13.87 4.43 5.04
CA ALA A 86 14.90 3.41 5.12
C ALA A 86 16.20 4.11 5.54
N VAL A 87 16.78 3.66 6.66
CA VAL A 87 18.10 4.09 7.13
C VAL A 87 19.15 3.69 6.11
#